data_AF-A0A4R6IZC7-F1
#
_entry.id   AF-A0A4R6IZC7-F1
#
_cell.length_a   1.000
_cell.length_b   1.000
_cell.length_c   1.000
_cell.angle_alpha   90.00
_cell.angle_beta   90.00
_cell.angle_gamma   90.00
#
_symmetry.space_group_name_H-M   'P 1'
#
loop_
_entity.id
_entity.type
_entity.pdbx_description
1 polymer ?
#
loop_
_entity_poly.entity_id
_entity_poly.type
_entity_poly.pdbx_seq_one_letter_code
_entity_poly.pdbx_strand_id
1 'polypeptide(L)' 'MEAKKSTAKYWALFFFWFAALIVLLFVYREFFWLALPGTVTYFAKGMDIM' A
#
# COMPACT_ATOMS: atom_id res chain seq x y z
N MET A 1 -3.04 -0.52 -29.43
CA MET A 1 -2.09 -0.31 -28.32
C MET A 1 -2.87 -0.53 -27.04
N GLU A 2 -2.86 -1.73 -26.49
CA GLU A 2 -3.56 -2.00 -25.22
C GLU A 2 -3.01 -1.04 -24.16
N ALA A 3 -3.88 -0.22 -23.58
CA ALA A 3 -3.51 0.77 -22.59
C ALA A 3 -2.99 0.03 -21.35
N LYS A 4 -1.67 -0.17 -21.27
CA LYS A 4 -1.00 -0.78 -20.12
C LYS A 4 -1.38 0.02 -18.88
N LYS A 5 -2.25 -0.55 -18.04
CA LYS A 5 -2.73 0.06 -16.80
C LYS A 5 -1.50 0.42 -15.97
N SER A 6 -1.29 1.72 -15.74
CA SER A 6 -0.06 2.20 -15.07
C SER A 6 -0.12 1.82 -13.58
N THR A 7 0.53 0.71 -13.22
CA THR A 7 0.60 0.22 -11.84
C THR A 7 1.58 1.03 -10.97
N ALA A 8 2.43 1.87 -11.58
CA ALA A 8 3.44 2.66 -10.89
C ALA A 8 2.85 3.59 -9.80
N LYS A 9 1.66 4.15 -10.04
CA LYS A 9 0.94 4.97 -9.05
C LYS A 9 0.53 4.17 -7.82
N TYR A 10 0.13 2.92 -8.02
CA TYR A 10 -0.27 2.03 -6.92
C TYR A 10 0.95 1.55 -6.12
N TRP A 11 2.09 1.33 -6.78
CA TRP A 11 3.35 1.07 -6.08
C TRP A 11 3.79 2.23 -5.19
N ALA A 12 3.70 3.48 -5.67
CA ALA A 12 4.00 4.66 -4.85
C ALA A 12 3.08 4.75 -3.62
N LEU A 13 1.78 4.48 -3.79
CA LEU A 13 0.82 4.43 -2.68
C LEU A 13 1.11 3.27 -1.72
N PHE A 14 1.47 2.09 -2.23
CA PHE A 14 1.88 0.97 -1.40
C PHE A 14 3.06 1.34 -0.50
N PHE A 15 4.12 1.95 -1.03
CA PHE A 15 5.28 2.35 -0.23
C PHE A 15 4.93 3.41 0.82
N PHE A 16 4.05 4.35 0.49
CA PHE A 16 3.56 5.33 1.47
C PHE A 16 2.82 4.65 2.63
N TRP A 17 1.88 3.75 2.34
CA TRP A 17 1.14 3.01 3.35
C TRP A 17 2.01 2.02 4.13
N PHE A 18 3.00 1.40 3.47
CA PHE A 18 3.96 0.51 4.10
C PHE A 18 4.86 1.27 5.09
N ALA A 19 5.34 2.46 4.72
CA ALA A 19 6.08 3.33 5.64
C ALA A 19 5.21 3.73 6.83
N ALA A 20 3.94 4.10 6.62
CA ALA A 20 3.00 4.39 7.70
C ALA A 20 2.77 3.18 8.61
N LEU A 21 2.65 1.98 8.04
CA LEU A 21 2.51 0.72 8.79
C LEU A 21 3.73 0.48 9.67
N ILE A 22 4.94 0.59 9.11
CA ILE A 22 6.20 0.46 9.86
C ILE A 22 6.22 1.46 11.02
N VAL A 23 5.96 2.75 10.77
CA VAL A 23 5.96 3.80 11.79
C VAL A 23 4.96 3.48 12.90
N LEU A 24 3.73 3.09 12.56
CA LEU A 24 2.73 2.72 13.56
C LEU A 24 3.14 1.49 14.36
N LEU A 25 3.80 0.49 13.75
CA LEU A 25 4.23 -0.72 14.44
C LEU A 25 5.25 -0.43 15.56
N PHE A 26 6.06 0.62 15.40
CA PHE A 26 7.07 1.06 16.36
C PHE A 26 6.58 2.16 17.32
N VAL A 27 5.80 3.13 16.86
CA VAL A 27 5.39 4.30 17.67
C VAL A 27 4.05 4.06 18.35
N TYR A 28 3.05 3.60 17.61
CA TYR A 28 1.67 3.45 18.06
C TYR A 28 1.17 2.06 17.71
N ARG A 29 1.79 1.04 18.33
CA ARG A 29 1.60 -0.37 17.95
C ARG A 29 0.14 -0.79 17.98
N GLU A 30 -0.66 -0.23 18.88
CA GLU A 30 -2.10 -0.44 18.96
C GLU A 30 -2.89 0.11 17.76
N PHE A 31 -2.32 0.96 16.90
CA PHE A 31 -2.95 1.54 15.70
C PHE A 31 -2.38 1.01 14.38
N PHE A 32 -1.39 0.10 14.39
CA PHE A 32 -0.75 -0.42 13.16
C PHE A 32 -1.74 -1.02 12.15
N TRP A 33 -2.80 -1.65 12.64
CA TRP A 33 -3.90 -2.21 11.88
C TRP A 33 -4.66 -1.20 11.02
N LEU A 34 -4.61 0.09 11.35
CA LEU A 34 -5.21 1.16 10.55
C LEU A 34 -4.53 1.29 9.17
N ALA A 35 -3.24 1.01 9.09
CA ALA A 35 -2.46 1.07 7.85
C ALA A 35 -2.48 -0.24 7.04
N LEU A 36 -2.94 -1.36 7.63
CA LEU A 36 -3.08 -2.65 6.95
C LEU A 36 -3.97 -2.58 5.69
N PRO A 37 -5.22 -2.07 5.75
CA PRO A 37 -6.09 -2.07 4.57
C PRO A 37 -5.50 -1.24 3.43
N GLY A 38 -4.86 -0.10 3.72
CA GLY A 38 -4.15 0.69 2.70
C GLY A 38 -2.99 -0.09 2.08
N THR A 39 -2.12 -0.68 2.91
CA THR A 39 -0.96 -1.45 2.46
C THR A 39 -1.37 -2.60 1.55
N VAL A 40 -2.33 -3.44 1.97
CA VAL A 40 -2.75 -4.61 1.20
C VAL A 40 -3.52 -4.22 -0.08
N THR A 41 -4.34 -3.17 -0.02
CA THR A 41 -5.12 -2.69 -1.19
C THR A 41 -4.20 -2.20 -2.31
N TYR A 42 -3.25 -1.32 -1.99
CA TYR A 42 -2.35 -0.77 -3.01
C TYR A 42 -1.31 -1.77 -3.46
N PHE A 43 -0.92 -2.72 -2.61
CA PHE A 43 -0.13 -3.88 -3.00
C PHE A 43 -0.86 -4.71 -4.07
N ALA A 44 -2.11 -5.11 -3.83
CA ALA A 44 -2.89 -5.90 -4.78
C ALA A 44 -3.13 -5.17 -6.11
N LYS A 45 -3.41 -3.85 -6.07
CA LYS A 45 -3.50 -3.01 -7.27
C LYS A 45 -2.16 -2.84 -7.99
N GLY A 46 -1.04 -2.81 -7.26
CA GLY A 46 0.31 -2.75 -7.83
C GLY A 46 0.71 -4.05 -8.54
N MET A 47 0.21 -5.18 -8.05
CA MET A 47 0.35 -6.50 -8.67
C MET A 47 -0.61 -6.76 -9.83
N ASP A 48 -1.51 -5.81 -10.14
CA ASP A 48 -2.58 -5.99 -11.14
C ASP A 48 -3.49 -7.20 -10.84
N ILE A 49 -3.63 -7.54 -9.55
CA ILE A 49 -4.57 -8.57 -9.07
C ILE A 49 -5.99 -7.97 -8.92
N MET A 50 -6.10 -6.63 -8.96
CA MET A 50 -7.31 -5.85 -8.67
C MET A 50 -7.45 -4.67 -9.65
#